data_AF-Q86EQ0-F1
#
_entry.id   AF-Q86EQ0-F1
#
_cell.length_a   1.000
_cell.length_b   1.000
_cell.length_c   1.000
_cell.angle_alpha   90.00
_cell.angle_beta   90.00
_cell.angle_gamma   90.00
#
_symmetry.space_group_name_H-M   'P 1'
#
loop_
_entity.id
_entity.type
_entity.pdbx_description
1 polymer ?
#
loop_
_entity_poly.entity_id
_entity_poly.type
_entity_poly.pdbx_seq_one_letter_code
_entity_poly.pdbx_strand_id
1 'polypeptide(L)'
;MFGTLSLTDVKVISCHDSIVSLSQRLTSALTPSTIVASVRLQKLVDLTLVEDIKRLSSMYPLDWDPATRNLHLLAGQEGIATATVHIAPNGSVSLVKIRNASNPDQPEPYLTESCNFVPPISWSLDEWLMEISDFCNSAMATG
;
A
#
# COMPACT_ATOMS: atom_id res chain seq x y z
N MET A 1 10.96 27.31 21.20
CA MET A 1 12.41 27.34 20.97
C MET A 1 12.70 26.37 19.84
N PHE A 2 12.92 26.87 18.63
CA PHE A 2 13.22 26.03 17.46
C PHE A 2 14.74 25.97 17.32
N GLY A 3 15.32 24.78 17.43
CA GLY A 3 16.75 24.54 17.27
C GLY A 3 17.09 24.28 15.82
N THR A 4 18.00 25.06 15.27
CA THR A 4 18.59 24.84 13.93
C THR A 4 19.84 23.98 14.09
N LEU A 5 19.82 22.75 13.56
CA LEU A 5 21.01 21.90 13.48
C LEU A 5 21.65 22.09 12.09
N SER A 6 22.78 22.78 12.06
CA SER A 6 23.65 22.86 10.87
C SER A 6 24.54 21.62 10.82
N LEU A 7 24.23 20.68 9.92
CA LEU A 7 25.10 19.55 9.61
C LEU A 7 26.09 19.96 8.51
N THR A 8 27.19 20.57 8.92
CA THR A 8 28.42 20.69 8.13
C THR A 8 29.17 19.36 8.20
N ASP A 9 29.52 18.82 7.03
CA ASP A 9 30.23 17.54 6.81
C ASP A 9 29.42 16.24 7.00
N VAL A 10 28.53 15.96 6.06
CA VAL A 10 28.06 14.57 5.83
C VAL A 10 29.09 13.87 4.93
N LYS A 11 30.11 13.29 5.56
CA LYS A 11 30.91 12.24 4.89
C LYS A 11 30.02 11.00 4.80
N VAL A 12 29.64 10.62 3.57
CA VAL A 12 28.85 9.41 3.31
C VAL A 12 29.71 8.19 3.66
N ILE A 13 29.58 7.70 4.89
CA ILE A 13 30.24 6.48 5.35
C ILE A 13 29.25 5.34 5.15
N SER A 14 29.43 4.64 4.03
CA SER A 14 28.64 3.52 3.52
C SER A 14 27.24 3.89 2.99
N CYS A 15 27.08 3.78 1.68
CA CYS A 15 25.77 3.63 1.06
C CYS A 15 25.46 2.14 1.01
N HIS A 16 24.36 1.74 1.65
CA HIS A 16 23.69 0.48 1.32
C HIS A 16 23.15 0.60 -0.11
N ASP A 17 23.24 -0.45 -0.94
CA ASP A 17 22.93 -0.40 -2.39
C ASP A 17 21.53 0.16 -2.72
N SER A 18 20.59 0.03 -1.78
CA SER A 18 19.23 0.60 -1.87
C SER A 18 19.21 2.14 -1.92
N ILE A 19 20.17 2.82 -1.29
CA ILE A 19 20.29 4.29 -1.32
C ILE A 19 20.81 4.78 -2.69
N VAL A 20 21.65 3.98 -3.36
CA VAL A 20 22.15 4.28 -4.71
C VAL A 20 21.02 4.23 -5.73
N SER A 21 20.05 3.32 -5.56
CA SER A 21 18.88 3.24 -6.45
C SER A 21 17.92 4.43 -6.32
N LEU A 22 17.77 4.96 -5.08
CA LEU A 22 16.94 6.13 -4.80
C LEU A 22 17.58 7.41 -5.33
N SER A 23 18.91 7.56 -5.19
CA SER A 23 19.62 8.74 -5.69
C SER A 23 19.73 8.78 -7.22
N GLN A 24 19.67 7.65 -7.92
CA GLN A 24 19.66 7.61 -9.40
C GLN A 24 18.31 8.05 -10.02
N ARG A 25 17.20 7.90 -9.28
CA ARG A 25 15.86 8.31 -9.76
C ARG A 25 15.45 9.71 -9.31
N LEU A 26 16.05 10.21 -8.24
CA LEU A 26 15.79 11.54 -7.73
C LEU A 26 16.72 12.52 -8.43
N THR A 27 16.14 13.45 -9.19
CA THR A 27 16.81 14.56 -9.88
C THR A 27 17.93 15.19 -9.04
N SER A 28 18.96 15.70 -9.71
CA SER A 28 20.14 16.41 -9.15
C SER A 28 19.82 17.68 -8.33
N ALA A 29 18.55 17.93 -8.02
CA ALA A 29 18.02 19.09 -7.32
C ALA A 29 17.61 18.81 -5.86
N LEU A 30 17.64 17.55 -5.41
CA LEU A 30 17.32 17.25 -4.00
C LEU A 30 18.54 17.43 -3.12
N THR A 31 18.37 18.25 -2.08
CA THR A 31 19.35 18.38 -1.02
C THR A 31 19.51 17.03 -0.31
N PRO A 32 20.72 16.68 0.17
CA PRO A 32 20.96 15.45 0.92
C PRO A 32 19.98 15.25 2.10
N SER A 33 19.51 16.34 2.71
CA SER A 33 18.51 16.32 3.77
C SER A 33 17.15 15.78 3.30
N THR A 34 16.70 16.11 2.09
CA THR A 34 15.44 15.59 1.53
C THR A 34 15.53 14.10 1.24
N ILE A 35 16.69 13.60 0.79
CA ILE A 35 16.91 12.17 0.57
C ILE A 35 16.84 11.42 1.91
N VAL A 36 17.53 11.92 2.94
CA VAL A 36 17.51 11.32 4.29
C VAL A 36 16.10 11.35 4.88
N ALA A 37 15.36 12.45 4.74
CA ALA A 37 13.98 12.54 5.19
C ALA A 37 13.08 11.52 4.49
N SER A 38 13.23 11.35 3.17
CA SER A 38 12.46 10.39 2.38
C SER A 38 12.74 8.94 2.79
N VAL A 39 14.01 8.58 3.00
CA VAL A 39 14.41 7.25 3.49
C VAL A 39 13.86 6.99 4.89
N ARG A 40 13.90 7.98 5.78
CA ARG A 40 13.33 7.86 7.13
C ARG A 40 11.83 7.69 7.10
N LEU A 41 11.13 8.46 6.27
CA LEU A 41 9.68 8.33 6.08
C LEU A 41 9.32 6.93 5.60
N GLN A 42 10.00 6.42 4.57
CA GLN A 42 9.76 5.07 4.05
C GLN A 42 9.96 4.00 5.15
N LYS A 43 11.05 4.08 5.93
CA LYS A 43 11.28 3.14 7.04
C LYS A 43 10.18 3.19 8.09
N LEU A 44 9.69 4.39 8.42
CA LEU A 44 8.60 4.55 9.39
C LEU A 44 7.30 3.94 8.85
N VAL A 45 6.95 4.23 7.59
CA VAL A 45 5.79 3.63 6.92
C VAL A 45 5.89 2.12 6.90
N ASP A 46 7.04 1.55 6.57
CA ASP A 46 7.23 0.10 6.48
C ASP A 46 7.10 -0.58 7.84
N LEU A 47 7.59 0.03 8.93
CA LEU A 47 7.41 -0.49 10.28
C LEU A 47 5.94 -0.51 10.69
N THR A 48 5.24 0.61 10.54
CA THR A 48 3.81 0.72 10.86
C THR A 48 2.98 -0.24 10.03
N LEU A 49 3.28 -0.36 8.73
CA LEU A 49 2.57 -1.24 7.82
C LEU A 49 2.69 -2.72 8.22
N VAL A 50 3.88 -3.16 8.62
CA VAL A 50 4.08 -4.54 9.08
C VAL A 50 3.27 -4.85 10.34
N GLU A 51 3.19 -3.91 11.28
CA GLU A 51 2.37 -4.06 12.49
C GLU A 51 0.88 -4.07 12.18
N ASP A 52 0.42 -3.17 11.31
CA ASP A 52 -0.97 -3.10 10.88
C ASP A 52 -1.39 -4.37 10.13
N ILE A 53 -0.60 -4.85 9.18
CA ILE A 53 -0.92 -6.09 8.45
C ILE A 53 -1.02 -7.27 9.41
N LYS A 54 -0.09 -7.40 10.37
CA LYS A 54 -0.15 -8.47 11.38
C LYS A 54 -1.45 -8.40 12.17
N ARG A 55 -1.82 -7.21 12.64
CA ARG A 55 -3.07 -7.01 13.37
C ARG A 55 -4.29 -7.31 12.49
N LEU A 56 -4.33 -6.79 11.28
CA LEU A 56 -5.44 -6.94 10.34
C LEU A 56 -5.63 -8.39 9.87
N SER A 57 -4.54 -9.15 9.71
CA SER A 57 -4.57 -10.58 9.32
C SER A 57 -5.31 -11.46 10.33
N SER A 58 -5.52 -10.99 11.55
CA SER A 58 -6.34 -11.68 12.55
C SER A 58 -7.85 -11.43 12.39
N MET A 59 -8.23 -10.38 11.66
CA MET A 59 -9.62 -9.94 11.49
C MET A 59 -10.15 -10.23 10.08
N TYR A 60 -9.27 -10.23 9.08
CA TYR A 60 -9.63 -10.42 7.69
C TYR A 60 -8.76 -11.52 7.05
N PRO A 61 -9.33 -12.30 6.11
CA PRO A 61 -8.56 -13.25 5.30
C PRO A 61 -7.71 -12.47 4.28
N LEU A 62 -6.49 -12.14 4.70
CA LEU A 62 -5.55 -11.29 3.98
C LEU A 62 -4.28 -12.06 3.60
N ASP A 63 -3.74 -11.74 2.44
CA ASP A 63 -2.40 -12.14 2.01
C ASP A 63 -1.58 -10.90 1.64
N TRP A 64 -0.35 -10.81 2.16
CA TRP A 64 0.53 -9.67 1.95
C TRP A 64 1.78 -10.08 1.18
N ASP A 65 1.98 -9.47 0.02
CA ASP A 65 3.20 -9.59 -0.76
C ASP A 65 4.12 -8.38 -0.51
N PRO A 66 5.19 -8.54 0.30
CA PRO A 66 6.13 -7.45 0.58
C PRO A 66 6.96 -7.04 -0.63
N ALA A 67 7.14 -7.91 -1.63
CA ALA A 67 7.96 -7.60 -2.81
C ALA A 67 7.24 -6.64 -3.75
N THR A 68 5.93 -6.83 -3.95
CA THR A 68 5.10 -5.95 -4.77
C THR A 68 4.34 -4.88 -3.98
N ARG A 69 4.42 -4.94 -2.64
CA ARG A 69 3.66 -4.11 -1.68
C ARG A 69 2.14 -4.17 -1.94
N ASN A 70 1.67 -5.36 -2.25
CA ASN A 70 0.26 -5.63 -2.52
C ASN A 70 -0.35 -6.42 -1.37
N LEU A 71 -1.54 -5.99 -0.97
CA LEU A 71 -2.38 -6.64 0.02
C LEU A 71 -3.60 -7.22 -0.71
N HIS A 72 -3.77 -8.52 -0.63
CA HIS A 72 -4.88 -9.25 -1.19
C HIS A 72 -5.90 -9.55 -0.09
N LEU A 73 -7.09 -8.97 -0.21
CA LEU A 73 -8.22 -9.25 0.66
C LEU A 73 -9.14 -10.24 -0.04
N LEU A 74 -9.39 -11.38 0.59
CA LEU A 74 -10.48 -12.28 0.20
C LEU A 74 -11.78 -11.70 0.80
N ALA A 75 -12.67 -11.25 -0.07
CA ALA A 75 -13.91 -10.60 0.33
C ALA A 75 -15.11 -11.27 -0.32
N GLY A 76 -16.31 -10.88 0.11
CA GLY A 76 -17.53 -11.43 -0.43
C GLY A 76 -17.99 -12.74 0.23
N GLN A 77 -19.26 -13.09 0.05
CA GLN A 77 -19.86 -14.32 0.57
C GLN A 77 -19.04 -15.54 0.13
N GLU A 78 -18.52 -16.30 1.10
CA GLU A 78 -17.63 -17.47 0.89
C GLU A 78 -16.27 -17.19 0.23
N GLY A 79 -15.81 -15.92 0.19
CA GLY A 79 -14.48 -15.58 -0.34
C GLY A 79 -14.39 -15.62 -1.87
N ILE A 80 -15.52 -15.49 -2.55
CA ILE A 80 -15.60 -15.50 -4.01
C ILE A 80 -15.07 -14.20 -4.66
N ALA A 81 -14.67 -13.18 -3.91
CA ALA A 81 -13.99 -12.01 -4.45
C ALA A 81 -12.58 -11.87 -3.88
N THR A 82 -11.64 -11.38 -4.71
CA THR A 82 -10.30 -10.99 -4.27
C THR A 82 -10.05 -9.54 -4.66
N ALA A 83 -9.93 -8.68 -3.67
CA ALA A 83 -9.50 -7.30 -3.86
C ALA A 83 -8.00 -7.18 -3.66
N THR A 84 -7.31 -6.45 -4.53
CA THR A 84 -5.88 -6.17 -4.42
C THR A 84 -5.67 -4.69 -4.18
N VAL A 85 -4.99 -4.37 -3.09
CA VAL A 85 -4.64 -3.01 -2.67
C VAL A 85 -3.14 -2.84 -2.74
N HIS A 86 -2.66 -1.76 -3.35
CA HIS A 86 -1.25 -1.39 -3.37
C HIS A 86 -0.97 -0.28 -2.36
N ILE A 87 0.14 -0.43 -1.63
CA ILE A 87 0.59 0.53 -0.62
C ILE A 87 1.93 1.09 -1.05
N ALA A 88 1.96 2.36 -1.44
CA ALA A 88 3.18 3.00 -1.91
C ALA A 88 4.19 3.26 -0.77
N PRO A 89 5.47 3.53 -1.09
CA PRO A 89 6.51 3.79 -0.07
C PRO A 89 6.26 5.01 0.83
N ASN A 90 5.39 5.93 0.42
CA ASN A 90 4.95 7.09 1.21
C ASN A 90 3.73 6.79 2.10
N GLY A 91 3.19 5.57 2.06
CA GLY A 91 2.01 5.15 2.81
C GLY A 91 0.68 5.36 2.09
N SER A 92 0.66 5.90 0.86
CA SER A 92 -0.60 6.04 0.13
C SER A 92 -1.15 4.68 -0.29
N VAL A 93 -2.45 4.50 -0.08
CA VAL A 93 -3.17 3.26 -0.38
C VAL A 93 -3.98 3.44 -1.67
N SER A 94 -4.04 2.40 -2.50
CA SER A 94 -4.80 2.43 -3.76
C SER A 94 -5.38 1.06 -4.07
N LEU A 95 -6.63 1.01 -4.53
CA LEU A 95 -7.24 -0.21 -5.03
C LEU A 95 -6.73 -0.48 -6.46
N VAL A 96 -6.09 -1.64 -6.66
CA VAL A 96 -5.53 -2.04 -7.95
C VAL A 96 -6.56 -2.75 -8.81
N LYS A 97 -7.24 -3.75 -8.24
CA LYS A 97 -8.24 -4.57 -8.94
C LYS A 97 -9.11 -5.33 -7.95
N ILE A 98 -10.31 -5.69 -8.38
CA ILE A 98 -11.16 -6.68 -7.71
C ILE A 98 -11.50 -7.76 -8.73
N ARG A 99 -11.31 -9.02 -8.33
CA ARG A 99 -11.59 -10.21 -9.14
C ARG A 99 -12.71 -11.02 -8.52
N ASN A 100 -13.62 -11.53 -9.34
CA ASN A 100 -14.62 -12.50 -8.90
C ASN A 100 -14.16 -13.92 -9.30
N ALA A 101 -14.20 -14.86 -8.36
CA ALA A 101 -13.79 -16.25 -8.50
C ALA A 101 -14.86 -17.11 -9.22
N SER A 102 -16.08 -16.61 -9.40
CA SER A 102 -17.20 -17.37 -9.98
C SER A 102 -17.03 -17.78 -11.45
N ASN A 103 -15.95 -17.36 -12.15
CA ASN A 103 -15.75 -17.75 -13.55
C ASN A 103 -14.27 -18.01 -13.89
N PRO A 104 -13.77 -19.25 -13.69
CA PRO A 104 -12.38 -19.62 -14.00
C PRO A 104 -12.07 -19.69 -15.50
N ASP A 105 -13.10 -19.76 -16.37
CA ASP A 105 -12.97 -19.85 -17.83
C ASP A 105 -13.02 -18.49 -18.55
N GLN A 106 -13.29 -17.39 -17.84
CA GLN A 106 -13.10 -16.06 -18.39
C GLN A 106 -11.66 -15.62 -18.13
N PRO A 107 -10.89 -15.21 -19.16
CA PRO A 107 -9.52 -14.72 -18.99
C PRO A 107 -9.42 -13.57 -17.97
N GLU A 108 -10.54 -12.88 -17.74
CA GLU A 108 -10.61 -11.61 -17.04
C GLU A 108 -12.01 -11.48 -16.34
N PRO A 109 -12.27 -12.05 -15.14
CA PRO A 109 -13.46 -11.70 -14.36
C PRO A 109 -13.13 -10.44 -13.56
N TYR A 110 -12.88 -9.35 -14.28
CA TYR A 110 -12.81 -8.04 -13.67
C TYR A 110 -14.24 -7.75 -13.30
N LEU A 111 -14.50 -7.40 -12.05
CA LEU A 111 -15.61 -6.50 -11.83
C LEU A 111 -15.26 -5.28 -12.68
N THR A 112 -15.90 -5.15 -13.84
CA THR A 112 -15.77 -4.04 -14.80
C THR A 112 -16.17 -2.69 -14.19
N GLU A 113 -16.33 -2.62 -12.87
CA GLU A 113 -16.78 -1.47 -12.11
C GLU A 113 -15.94 -1.25 -10.85
N SER A 114 -14.60 -1.26 -10.98
CA SER A 114 -13.78 -0.42 -10.09
C SER A 114 -14.15 1.07 -10.21
N CYS A 115 -14.97 1.47 -11.20
CA CYS A 115 -15.44 2.83 -11.41
C CYS A 115 -16.38 3.37 -10.31
N ASN A 116 -17.06 2.50 -9.55
CA ASN A 116 -18.02 2.92 -8.52
C ASN A 116 -17.47 2.82 -7.08
N PHE A 117 -16.29 2.23 -6.89
CA PHE A 117 -15.64 2.22 -5.59
C PHE A 117 -15.15 3.62 -5.23
N VAL A 118 -15.67 4.17 -4.14
CA VAL A 118 -15.22 5.46 -3.60
C VAL A 118 -14.20 5.16 -2.50
N PRO A 119 -12.91 5.44 -2.71
CA PRO A 119 -11.91 5.21 -1.69
C PRO A 119 -12.14 6.14 -0.48
N PRO A 120 -11.86 5.67 0.75
CA PRO A 120 -11.92 6.53 1.91
C PRO A 120 -10.88 7.66 1.80
N ILE A 121 -11.19 8.81 2.42
CA ILE A 121 -10.30 9.97 2.42
C ILE A 121 -9.05 9.69 3.28
N SER A 122 -9.16 8.80 4.26
CA SER A 122 -8.06 8.46 5.15
C SER A 122 -7.04 7.53 4.50
N TRP A 123 -5.84 7.51 5.08
CA TRP A 123 -4.80 6.53 4.76
C TRP A 123 -4.85 5.32 5.70
N SER A 124 -5.93 5.18 6.48
CA SER A 124 -6.10 4.09 7.44
C SER A 124 -6.37 2.79 6.71
N LEU A 125 -5.49 1.81 6.87
CA LEU A 125 -5.64 0.52 6.22
C LEU A 125 -6.90 -0.21 6.70
N ASP A 126 -7.33 0.00 7.95
CA ASP A 126 -8.59 -0.52 8.48
C ASP A 126 -9.81 -0.01 7.72
N GLU A 127 -9.86 1.30 7.45
CA GLU A 127 -10.98 1.93 6.75
C GLU A 127 -11.01 1.47 5.29
N TRP A 128 -9.84 1.38 4.65
CA TRP A 128 -9.72 0.82 3.31
C TRP A 128 -10.23 -0.62 3.23
N LEU A 129 -9.85 -1.49 4.17
CA LEU A 129 -10.30 -2.88 4.16
C LEU A 129 -11.80 -3.03 4.45
N MET A 130 -12.34 -2.20 5.34
CA MET A 130 -13.77 -2.17 5.66
C MET A 130 -14.59 -1.77 4.43
N GLU A 131 -14.25 -0.64 3.79
CA GLU A 131 -14.95 -0.14 2.60
C GLU A 131 -14.87 -1.14 1.42
N ILE A 132 -13.70 -1.76 1.21
CA ILE A 132 -13.56 -2.78 0.17
C ILE A 132 -14.40 -4.02 0.48
N SER A 133 -14.41 -4.46 1.74
CA SER A 133 -15.24 -5.59 2.17
C SER A 133 -16.72 -5.32 1.93
N ASP A 134 -17.21 -4.14 2.33
CA ASP A 134 -18.61 -3.73 2.15
C ASP A 134 -18.98 -3.57 0.67
N PHE A 135 -18.07 -3.00 -0.12
CA PHE A 135 -18.23 -2.92 -1.58
C PHE A 135 -18.32 -4.31 -2.21
N CYS A 136 -17.42 -5.23 -1.87
CA CYS A 136 -17.46 -6.60 -2.40
C CYS A 136 -18.71 -7.36 -1.98
N ASN A 137 -19.19 -7.19 -0.74
CA ASN A 137 -20.41 -7.83 -0.27
C ASN A 137 -21.68 -7.28 -0.96
N SER A 138 -21.75 -5.95 -1.13
CA SER A 138 -22.89 -5.30 -1.78
C SER A 138 -22.96 -5.60 -3.28
N ALA A 139 -21.82 -5.56 -3.99
CA ALA A 139 -21.74 -5.85 -5.42
C ALA A 139 -22.16 -7.30 -5.77
N MET A 140 -22.09 -8.22 -4.81
CA MET A 140 -22.48 -9.62 -5.02
C MET A 140 -23.89 -9.94 -4.53
N ALA A 141 -24.52 -9.06 -3.75
CA ALA A 141 -25.93 -9.18 -3.40
C ALA A 141 -26.86 -8.77 -4.56
N THR A 142 -26.33 -8.04 -5.54
CA THR A 142 -27.03 -7.52 -6.73
C THR A 142 -26.74 -8.31 -8.02
N GLY A 143 -25.89 -9.34 -7.96
CA GLY A 143 -25.52 -10.21 -9.08
C GLY A 143 -26.29 -11.52 -9.14
#